data_AF-A0A263D9D5-F1
#
_entry.id   AF-A0A263D9D5-F1
#
_cell.length_a   1.000
_cell.length_b   1.000
_cell.length_c   1.000
_cell.angle_alpha   90.00
_cell.angle_beta   90.00
_cell.angle_gamma   90.00
#
_symmetry.space_group_name_H-M   'P 1'
#
loop_
_entity.id
_entity.type
_entity.pdbx_description
1 polymer ?
#
loop_
_entity_poly.entity_id
_entity_poly.type
_entity_poly.pdbx_seq_one_letter_code
_entity_poly.pdbx_strand_id
1 'polypeptide(L)'
;MPEPSSRRRLDQPRTQRRLTLNIEPDTFGKLTERVARFLGTGTYLFWQTLIVIIWIVLNLTAVTLRWDPYPFILLNLAFSTQAAYAAPLILLAQNRQDDRDRVSLDEDRARATQTKADTEYLARELAALRLAIGEVATRDYLRSELDKLREDLNTKPRKGKGKRGEPRRPEQEAVEEPDDTRVHRTPSHGGHPG
;
A
#
# COMPACT_ATOMS: atom_id res chain seq x y z
N MET A 1 22.16 50.91 -37.03
CA MET A 1 21.84 49.88 -36.02
C MET A 1 21.00 50.55 -34.95
N PRO A 2 19.67 50.35 -35.00
CA PRO A 2 19.03 49.42 -34.05
C PRO A 2 17.94 48.54 -34.69
N GLU A 3 17.93 47.26 -34.34
CA GLU A 3 16.79 46.35 -34.48
C GLU A 3 15.90 46.47 -33.24
N PRO A 4 14.57 46.39 -33.39
CA PRO A 4 13.77 45.68 -32.40
C PRO A 4 12.96 44.57 -33.07
N SER A 5 13.43 43.35 -32.79
CA SER A 5 12.78 42.07 -33.03
C SER A 5 11.35 42.00 -32.50
N SER A 6 10.41 41.58 -33.36
CA SER A 6 9.13 41.00 -32.94
C SER A 6 8.87 39.72 -33.71
N ARG A 7 9.64 38.67 -33.39
CA ARG A 7 9.32 37.30 -33.78
C ARG A 7 8.10 36.86 -32.98
N ARG A 8 6.91 37.02 -33.58
CA ARG A 8 5.68 36.36 -33.13
C ARG A 8 5.95 34.85 -33.09
N ARG A 9 6.14 34.30 -31.88
CA ARG A 9 6.42 32.88 -31.70
C ARG A 9 5.18 32.08 -32.10
N LEU A 10 5.30 31.33 -33.19
CA LEU A 10 4.29 30.41 -33.73
C LEU A 10 4.16 29.11 -32.92
N ASP A 11 4.80 29.02 -31.76
CA ASP A 11 5.01 27.76 -31.03
C ASP A 11 4.07 27.57 -29.82
N GLN A 12 3.02 28.39 -29.72
CA GLN A 12 1.96 28.15 -28.73
C GLN A 12 0.85 27.34 -29.41
N PRO A 13 0.69 26.04 -29.08
CA PRO A 13 -0.48 25.31 -29.52
C PRO A 13 -1.70 26.04 -28.95
N ARG A 14 -2.58 26.50 -29.83
CA ARG A 14 -3.88 27.06 -29.46
C ARG A 14 -4.59 25.99 -28.63
N THR A 15 -4.67 26.21 -27.32
CA THR A 15 -5.53 25.44 -26.44
C THR A 15 -6.95 25.64 -26.92
N GLN A 16 -7.43 24.70 -27.74
CA GLN A 16 -8.83 24.58 -28.08
C GLN A 16 -9.57 24.54 -26.75
N ARG A 17 -10.36 25.58 -26.51
CA ARG A 17 -11.28 25.68 -25.38
C ARG A 17 -12.28 24.53 -25.54
N ARG A 18 -11.94 23.35 -25.02
CA ARG A 18 -12.86 22.24 -24.88
C ARG A 18 -13.99 22.77 -24.00
N LEU A 19 -15.19 22.87 -24.57
CA LEU A 19 -16.43 22.99 -23.82
C LEU A 19 -16.56 21.71 -22.99
N THR A 20 -15.89 21.67 -21.85
CA THR A 20 -16.14 20.66 -20.83
C THR A 20 -17.46 21.06 -20.20
N LEU A 21 -18.55 20.42 -20.63
CA LEU A 21 -19.77 20.35 -19.85
C LEU A 21 -19.38 19.70 -18.51
N ASN A 22 -19.10 20.54 -17.51
CA ASN A 22 -18.95 20.11 -16.13
C ASN A 22 -20.33 19.63 -15.66
N ILE A 23 -20.67 18.41 -16.02
CA ILE A 23 -21.76 17.67 -15.40
C ILE A 23 -21.24 17.27 -14.03
N GLU A 24 -21.82 17.82 -12.97
CA GLU A 24 -21.41 17.59 -11.58
C GLU A 24 -21.33 16.06 -11.30
N PRO A 25 -20.12 15.48 -11.18
CA PRO A 25 -19.94 14.02 -11.14
C PRO A 25 -20.54 13.40 -9.87
N ASP A 26 -20.64 14.17 -8.78
CA ASP A 26 -21.12 13.70 -7.49
C ASP A 26 -22.64 13.47 -7.46
N THR A 27 -23.41 14.29 -8.17
CA THR A 27 -24.88 14.16 -8.22
C THR A 27 -25.29 13.01 -9.12
N PHE A 28 -24.67 12.91 -10.30
CA PHE A 28 -24.88 11.78 -11.20
C PHE A 28 -24.42 10.46 -10.57
N GLY A 29 -23.33 10.47 -9.81
CA GLY A 29 -22.82 9.26 -9.18
C GLY A 29 -23.79 8.62 -8.19
N LYS A 30 -24.49 9.43 -7.40
CA LYS A 30 -25.53 8.98 -6.46
C LYS A 30 -26.79 8.49 -7.18
N LEU A 31 -27.18 9.16 -8.27
CA LEU A 31 -28.31 8.74 -9.11
C LEU A 31 -28.03 7.38 -9.75
N THR A 32 -26.86 7.20 -10.36
CA THR A 32 -26.45 5.94 -10.98
C THR A 32 -26.39 4.81 -9.96
N GLU A 33 -25.92 5.06 -8.73
CA GLU A 33 -25.89 4.05 -7.67
C GLU A 33 -27.29 3.64 -7.20
N ARG A 34 -28.24 4.57 -7.17
CA ARG A 34 -29.64 4.28 -6.85
C ARG A 34 -30.30 3.49 -7.98
N VAL A 35 -30.05 3.87 -9.23
CA VAL A 35 -30.52 3.18 -10.44
C VAL A 35 -29.94 1.76 -10.51
N ALA A 36 -28.64 1.58 -10.26
CA ALA A 36 -27.99 0.26 -10.26
C ALA A 36 -28.62 -0.68 -9.21
N ARG A 37 -28.85 -0.20 -7.98
CA ARG A 37 -29.56 -0.99 -6.95
C ARG A 37 -31.01 -1.30 -7.34
N PHE A 38 -31.68 -0.36 -8.01
CA PHE A 38 -33.05 -0.54 -8.46
C PHE A 38 -33.18 -1.58 -9.59
N LEU A 39 -32.31 -1.51 -10.61
CA LEU A 39 -32.29 -2.46 -11.73
C LEU A 39 -31.79 -3.85 -11.32
N GLY A 40 -30.89 -3.94 -10.34
CA GLY A 40 -30.43 -5.22 -9.78
C GLY A 40 -31.47 -5.94 -8.92
N THR A 41 -32.55 -5.26 -8.53
CA THR A 41 -33.64 -5.85 -7.75
C THR A 41 -34.74 -6.35 -8.69
N GLY A 42 -35.23 -7.59 -8.51
CA GLY A 42 -36.33 -8.17 -9.31
C GLY A 42 -37.64 -7.36 -9.28
N THR A 43 -37.76 -6.40 -8.35
CA THR A 43 -38.88 -5.45 -8.24
C THR A 43 -39.05 -4.56 -9.47
N TYR A 44 -37.97 -4.19 -10.18
CA TYR A 44 -38.09 -3.40 -11.41
C TYR A 44 -38.83 -4.18 -12.50
N LEU A 45 -38.43 -5.43 -12.72
CA LEU A 45 -39.05 -6.32 -13.72
C LEU A 45 -40.52 -6.59 -13.38
N PHE A 46 -40.85 -6.75 -12.10
CA PHE A 46 -42.23 -6.90 -11.64
C PHE A 46 -43.11 -5.70 -12.02
N TRP A 47 -42.68 -4.49 -11.67
CA TRP A 47 -43.43 -3.27 -12.00
C TRP A 47 -43.50 -3.01 -13.51
N GLN A 48 -42.40 -3.24 -14.24
CA GLN A 48 -42.39 -3.10 -15.70
C GLN A 48 -43.40 -4.05 -16.36
N THR A 49 -43.43 -5.32 -15.93
CA THR A 49 -44.37 -6.32 -16.46
C THR A 49 -45.81 -5.96 -16.10
N LEU A 50 -46.06 -5.49 -14.87
CA LEU A 50 -47.38 -5.06 -14.43
C LEU A 50 -47.90 -3.89 -15.27
N ILE A 51 -47.07 -2.88 -15.56
CA ILE A 51 -47.43 -1.73 -16.40
C ILE A 51 -47.78 -2.20 -17.83
N VAL A 52 -46.99 -3.11 -18.40
CA VAL A 52 -47.26 -3.67 -19.73
C VAL A 52 -48.59 -4.43 -19.75
N ILE A 53 -48.86 -5.26 -18.74
CA ILE A 53 -50.13 -6.00 -18.62
C ILE A 53 -51.30 -5.03 -18.50
N ILE A 54 -51.22 -4.02 -17.63
CA ILE A 54 -52.27 -3.00 -17.46
C ILE A 54 -52.51 -2.28 -18.79
N TRP A 55 -51.44 -1.93 -19.51
CA TRP A 55 -51.56 -1.27 -20.80
C TRP A 55 -52.26 -2.14 -21.84
N ILE A 56 -51.91 -3.42 -21.91
CA ILE A 56 -52.57 -4.40 -22.80
C ILE A 56 -54.06 -4.48 -22.44
N VAL A 57 -54.41 -4.61 -21.15
CA VAL A 57 -55.82 -4.71 -20.69
C VAL A 57 -56.60 -3.42 -21.00
N LEU A 58 -56.02 -2.24 -20.76
CA LEU A 58 -56.63 -0.96 -21.12
C LEU A 58 -56.86 -0.86 -22.63
N ASN A 59 -55.89 -1.30 -23.43
CA ASN A 59 -56.01 -1.27 -24.89
C ASN A 59 -57.11 -2.22 -25.38
N LEU A 60 -57.17 -3.46 -24.85
CA LEU A 60 -58.22 -4.44 -25.15
C LEU A 60 -59.62 -3.96 -24.76
N THR A 61 -59.77 -3.31 -23.61
CA THR A 61 -61.07 -2.78 -23.14
C THR A 61 -61.48 -1.51 -23.90
N ALA A 62 -60.51 -0.70 -24.32
CA ALA A 62 -60.70 0.48 -25.15
C ALA A 62 -60.85 0.18 -26.67
N VAL A 63 -60.83 -1.10 -27.08
CA VAL A 63 -61.13 -1.53 -28.47
C VAL A 63 -62.53 -1.05 -28.91
N THR A 64 -63.47 -0.92 -27.99
CA THR A 64 -64.81 -0.36 -28.26
C THR A 64 -64.76 1.10 -28.74
N LEU A 65 -63.72 1.86 -28.38
CA LEU A 65 -63.44 3.22 -28.86
C LEU A 65 -62.43 3.28 -30.03
N ARG A 66 -61.90 2.14 -30.50
CA ARG A 66 -60.88 2.02 -31.56
C ARG A 66 -59.64 2.91 -31.37
N TRP A 67 -59.21 3.15 -30.14
CA TRP A 67 -58.09 4.05 -29.85
C TRP A 67 -56.75 3.49 -30.40
N ASP A 68 -56.56 2.17 -30.42
CA ASP A 68 -55.36 1.54 -31.01
C ASP A 68 -55.65 0.10 -31.50
N PRO A 69 -56.20 -0.07 -32.72
CA PRO A 69 -56.49 -1.38 -33.29
C PRO A 69 -55.22 -2.23 -33.49
N TYR A 70 -55.37 -3.56 -33.52
CA TYR A 70 -54.27 -4.48 -33.78
C TYR A 70 -53.49 -4.08 -35.06
N PRO A 71 -52.14 -3.90 -35.02
CA PRO A 71 -51.17 -4.36 -34.02
C PRO A 71 -50.59 -3.22 -33.17
N PHE A 72 -51.33 -2.74 -32.15
CA PHE A 72 -50.90 -1.86 -31.05
C PHE A 72 -49.72 -0.91 -31.37
N ILE A 73 -49.91 0.00 -32.33
CA ILE A 73 -48.80 0.78 -32.90
C ILE A 73 -48.18 1.71 -31.87
N LEU A 74 -49.00 2.20 -30.93
CA LEU A 74 -48.57 3.13 -29.89
C LEU A 74 -47.71 2.43 -28.82
N LEU A 75 -48.06 1.19 -28.46
CA LEU A 75 -47.26 0.39 -27.53
C LEU A 75 -45.88 0.11 -28.15
N ASN A 76 -45.87 -0.29 -29.42
CA ASN A 76 -44.62 -0.60 -30.11
C ASN A 76 -43.74 0.65 -30.29
N LEU A 77 -44.33 1.80 -30.57
CA LEU A 77 -43.61 3.08 -30.66
C LEU A 77 -43.02 3.51 -29.31
N ALA A 78 -43.78 3.34 -28.22
CA ALA A 78 -43.31 3.63 -26.88
C ALA A 78 -42.14 2.73 -26.48
N PHE A 79 -42.23 1.42 -26.72
CA PHE A 79 -41.15 0.48 -26.44
C PHE A 79 -39.90 0.75 -27.31
N SER A 80 -40.09 1.09 -28.58
CA SER A 80 -38.99 1.46 -29.49
C SER A 80 -38.25 2.69 -28.97
N THR A 81 -38.98 3.69 -28.49
CA THR A 81 -38.40 4.91 -27.92
C THR A 81 -37.73 4.63 -26.57
N GLN A 82 -38.33 3.77 -25.74
CA GLN A 82 -37.73 3.31 -24.48
C GLN A 82 -36.36 2.66 -24.73
N ALA A 83 -36.29 1.72 -25.68
CA ALA A 83 -35.05 1.06 -26.05
C ALA A 83 -34.01 2.05 -26.61
N ALA A 84 -34.45 2.99 -27.46
CA ALA A 84 -33.58 4.01 -28.03
C ALA A 84 -32.95 4.94 -26.98
N TYR A 85 -33.69 5.31 -25.92
CA TYR A 85 -33.15 6.13 -24.82
C TYR A 85 -32.36 5.32 -23.78
N ALA A 86 -32.60 4.01 -23.69
CA ALA A 86 -31.81 3.14 -22.81
C ALA A 86 -30.35 3.06 -23.25
N ALA A 87 -30.07 2.97 -24.55
CA ALA A 87 -28.71 2.86 -25.10
C ALA A 87 -27.74 3.97 -24.61
N PRO A 88 -28.05 5.28 -24.72
CA PRO A 88 -27.16 6.34 -24.23
C PRO A 88 -27.06 6.37 -22.71
N LEU A 89 -28.13 6.03 -21.97
CA LEU A 89 -28.06 5.93 -20.51
C LEU A 89 -27.15 4.79 -20.05
N ILE A 90 -27.22 3.64 -20.71
CA ILE A 90 -26.36 2.49 -20.45
C ILE A 90 -24.91 2.85 -20.76
N LEU A 91 -24.65 3.52 -21.89
CA LEU A 91 -23.30 3.97 -22.26
C LEU A 91 -22.70 4.92 -21.21
N LEU A 92 -23.49 5.85 -20.68
CA LEU A 92 -23.06 6.74 -19.59
C LEU A 92 -22.79 5.98 -18.30
N ALA A 93 -23.60 4.97 -17.98
CA ALA A 93 -23.38 4.12 -16.82
C ALA A 93 -22.10 3.26 -16.97
N GLN A 94 -21.87 2.72 -18.17
CA GLN A 94 -20.70 1.91 -18.52
C GLN A 94 -19.41 2.71 -18.48
N ASN A 95 -19.35 3.90 -19.11
CA ASN A 95 -18.15 4.76 -19.06
C ASN A 95 -17.70 5.02 -17.62
N ARG A 96 -18.65 5.18 -16.69
CA ARG A 96 -18.34 5.41 -15.27
C ARG A 96 -17.89 4.15 -14.54
N GLN A 97 -18.39 2.98 -14.94
CA GLN A 97 -17.90 1.70 -14.42
C GLN A 97 -16.46 1.49 -14.90
N ASP A 98 -16.19 1.68 -16.19
CA ASP A 98 -14.86 1.56 -16.79
C ASP A 98 -13.84 2.51 -16.15
N ASP A 99 -14.22 3.76 -15.86
CA ASP A 99 -13.37 4.71 -15.16
C ASP A 99 -13.00 4.26 -13.74
N ARG A 100 -13.97 3.72 -12.97
CA ARG A 100 -13.72 3.17 -11.63
C ARG A 100 -12.85 1.93 -11.69
N ASP A 101 -13.15 1.03 -12.61
CA ASP A 101 -12.42 -0.21 -12.79
C ASP A 101 -10.97 0.09 -13.17
N ARG A 102 -10.75 1.09 -14.04
CA ARG A 102 -9.42 1.58 -14.38
C ARG A 102 -8.64 2.09 -13.17
N VAL A 103 -9.25 2.94 -12.34
CA VAL A 103 -8.59 3.45 -11.12
C VAL A 103 -8.24 2.29 -10.18
N SER A 104 -9.15 1.33 -9.99
CA SER A 104 -8.87 0.16 -9.13
C SER A 104 -7.72 -0.69 -9.67
N LEU A 105 -7.66 -0.90 -10.99
CA LEU A 105 -6.57 -1.64 -11.65
C LEU A 105 -5.23 -0.94 -11.53
N ASP A 106 -5.21 0.39 -11.62
CA ASP A 106 -3.99 1.17 -11.48
C ASP A 106 -3.47 1.15 -10.02
N GLU A 107 -4.37 1.22 -9.03
CA GLU A 107 -4.01 1.02 -7.63
C GLU A 107 -3.47 -0.39 -7.35
N ASP A 108 -4.13 -1.43 -7.87
CA ASP A 108 -3.70 -2.81 -7.69
C ASP A 108 -2.33 -3.06 -8.34
N ARG A 109 -2.07 -2.48 -9.52
CA ARG A 109 -0.74 -2.52 -10.16
C ARG A 109 0.32 -1.83 -9.30
N ALA A 110 0.01 -0.67 -8.72
CA ALA A 110 0.94 0.04 -7.85
C ALA A 110 1.25 -0.78 -6.59
N ARG A 111 0.23 -1.34 -5.94
CA ARG A 111 0.37 -2.22 -4.77
C ARG A 111 1.16 -3.48 -5.08
N ALA A 112 0.92 -4.12 -6.23
CA ALA A 112 1.67 -5.29 -6.66
C ALA A 112 3.15 -4.97 -6.89
N THR A 113 3.44 -3.80 -7.47
CA THR A 113 4.82 -3.33 -7.69
C THR A 113 5.54 -3.08 -6.36
N GLN A 114 4.87 -2.43 -5.39
CA GLN A 114 5.41 -2.21 -4.04
C GLN A 114 5.65 -3.54 -3.32
N THR A 115 4.65 -4.43 -3.31
CA THR A 115 4.76 -5.75 -2.66
C THR A 115 5.92 -6.57 -3.25
N LYS A 116 6.12 -6.50 -4.57
CA LYS A 116 7.25 -7.15 -5.23
C LYS A 116 8.58 -6.55 -4.76
N ALA A 117 8.70 -5.23 -4.70
CA ALA A 117 9.90 -4.55 -4.24
C ALA A 117 10.22 -4.88 -2.77
N ASP A 118 9.22 -4.89 -1.90
CA ASP A 118 9.36 -5.25 -0.48
C ASP A 118 9.79 -6.71 -0.33
N THR A 119 9.22 -7.62 -1.13
CA THR A 119 9.61 -9.03 -1.14
C THR A 119 11.05 -9.22 -1.62
N GLU A 120 11.46 -8.52 -2.69
CA GLU A 120 12.84 -8.55 -3.17
C GLU A 120 13.82 -7.97 -2.13
N TYR A 121 13.42 -6.90 -1.43
CA TYR A 121 14.20 -6.31 -0.35
C TYR A 121 14.38 -7.30 0.81
N LEU A 122 13.28 -7.87 1.32
CA LEU A 122 13.31 -8.87 2.38
C LEU A 122 14.11 -10.11 1.96
N ALA A 123 14.00 -10.57 0.72
CA ALA A 123 14.79 -11.70 0.23
C ALA A 123 16.30 -11.40 0.21
N ARG A 124 16.70 -10.18 -0.18
CA ARG A 124 18.10 -9.73 -0.13
C ARG A 124 18.60 -9.64 1.31
N GLU A 125 17.82 -9.07 2.21
CA GLU A 125 18.20 -8.97 3.62
C GLU A 125 18.28 -10.34 4.30
N LEU A 126 17.36 -11.26 3.98
CA LEU A 126 17.43 -12.65 4.44
C LEU A 126 18.67 -13.37 3.90
N ALA A 127 19.04 -13.12 2.64
CA ALA A 127 20.26 -13.69 2.07
C ALA A 127 21.52 -13.13 2.76
N ALA A 128 21.58 -11.82 3.00
CA ALA A 128 22.68 -11.17 3.72
C ALA A 128 22.78 -11.67 5.17
N LEU A 129 21.65 -11.75 5.88
CA LEU A 129 21.56 -12.29 7.23
C LEU A 129 22.01 -13.76 7.29
N ARG A 130 21.61 -14.58 6.30
CA ARG A 130 22.03 -15.98 6.19
C ARG A 130 23.54 -16.11 6.02
N LEU A 131 24.16 -15.25 5.21
CA LEU A 131 25.62 -15.25 5.02
C LEU A 131 26.33 -14.84 6.32
N ALA A 132 25.88 -13.76 6.97
CA ALA A 132 26.45 -13.29 8.23
C ALA A 132 26.33 -14.33 9.36
N ILE A 133 25.18 -15.00 9.49
CA ILE A 133 25.00 -16.10 10.46
C ILE A 133 25.83 -17.32 10.05
N GLY A 134 25.92 -17.62 8.75
CA GLY A 134 26.75 -18.71 8.24
C GLY A 134 28.22 -18.59 8.62
N GLU A 135 28.76 -17.37 8.65
CA GLU A 135 30.13 -17.10 9.10
C GLU A 135 30.27 -17.18 10.63
N VAL A 136 29.33 -16.61 11.40
CA VAL A 136 29.43 -16.51 12.88
C VAL A 136 29.03 -17.79 13.61
N ALA A 137 28.12 -18.60 13.05
CA ALA A 137 27.66 -19.86 13.64
C ALA A 137 28.35 -21.08 13.00
N THR A 138 29.61 -20.95 12.61
CA THR A 138 30.37 -22.12 12.12
C THR A 138 30.47 -23.14 13.26
N ARG A 139 30.10 -24.40 13.00
CA ARG A 139 30.15 -25.53 13.96
C ARG A 139 31.46 -25.58 14.76
N ASP A 140 32.55 -25.18 14.14
CA ASP A 140 33.88 -25.14 14.74
C ASP A 140 34.05 -24.02 15.77
N TYR A 141 33.43 -22.85 15.57
CA TYR A 141 33.41 -21.78 16.57
C TYR A 141 32.59 -22.19 17.80
N LEU A 142 31.36 -22.69 17.58
CA LEU A 142 30.51 -23.24 18.64
C LEU A 142 31.19 -24.39 19.40
N ARG A 143 31.92 -25.28 18.70
CA ARG A 143 32.74 -26.32 19.32
C ARG A 143 33.89 -25.75 20.14
N SER A 144 34.64 -24.81 19.56
CA SER A 144 35.80 -24.22 20.25
C SER A 144 35.38 -23.50 21.53
N GLU A 145 34.22 -22.83 21.53
CA GLU A 145 33.74 -22.11 22.70
C GLU A 145 33.15 -23.06 23.75
N LEU A 146 32.47 -24.14 23.33
CA LEU A 146 32.08 -25.24 24.23
C LEU A 146 33.29 -25.94 24.85
N ASP A 147 34.35 -26.19 24.08
CA ASP A 147 35.57 -26.81 24.57
C ASP A 147 36.33 -25.90 25.53
N LYS A 148 36.42 -24.59 25.26
CA LYS A 148 36.98 -23.61 26.22
C LYS A 148 36.17 -23.57 27.52
N LEU A 149 34.84 -23.47 27.44
CA LEU A 149 33.97 -23.47 28.63
C LEU A 149 34.11 -24.77 29.44
N ARG A 150 34.24 -25.92 28.77
CA ARG A 150 34.53 -27.22 29.39
C ARG A 150 35.89 -27.21 30.09
N GLU A 151 36.91 -26.64 29.46
CA GLU A 151 38.27 -26.57 29.99
C GLU A 151 38.36 -25.60 31.18
N ASP A 152 37.68 -24.46 31.12
CA ASP A 152 37.55 -23.49 32.22
C ASP A 152 36.79 -24.05 33.42
N LEU A 153 35.74 -24.86 33.19
CA LEU A 153 35.02 -25.57 34.25
C LEU A 153 35.85 -26.71 34.86
N ASN A 154 36.72 -27.37 34.06
CA ASN A 154 37.66 -28.37 34.56
C ASN A 154 38.88 -27.75 35.26
N THR A 155 39.18 -26.47 35.02
CA THR A 155 40.36 -25.79 35.56
C THR A 155 40.01 -24.85 36.72
N LYS A 156 39.92 -25.42 37.93
CA LYS A 156 40.13 -24.68 39.21
C LYS A 156 40.82 -25.59 40.25
N PRO A 157 41.80 -25.10 41.05
CA PRO A 157 42.89 -24.16 40.76
C PRO A 157 44.28 -24.78 41.05
N ARG A 158 45.33 -24.44 40.27
CA ARG A 158 46.72 -24.74 40.67
C ARG A 158 47.15 -23.83 41.81
N LYS A 159 47.25 -24.41 43.01
CA LYS A 159 47.94 -23.86 44.19
C LYS A 159 49.39 -23.49 43.82
N GLY A 160 49.81 -22.31 44.25
CA GLY A 160 51.01 -21.60 43.80
C GLY A 160 52.35 -22.32 44.00
N LYS A 161 53.23 -22.18 43.01
CA LYS A 161 54.65 -22.52 43.13
C LYS A 161 55.39 -21.35 43.78
N GLY A 162 55.91 -21.58 44.99
CA GLY A 162 56.88 -20.69 45.62
C GLY A 162 58.15 -20.61 44.77
N LYS A 163 58.60 -19.38 44.50
CA LYS A 163 59.97 -19.09 44.07
C LYS A 163 60.71 -18.54 45.29
N ARG A 164 61.58 -19.37 45.87
CA ARG A 164 62.61 -18.98 46.83
C ARG A 164 63.94 -19.23 46.14
N GLY A 165 64.73 -18.17 45.95
CA GLY A 165 66.01 -18.20 45.24
C GLY A 165 66.61 -16.81 45.20
N GLU A 166 67.37 -16.51 46.25
CA GLU A 166 68.14 -15.31 46.56
C GLU A 166 69.10 -14.84 45.45
N PRO A 167 69.54 -13.57 45.48
CA PRO A 167 70.88 -13.34 46.03
C PRO A 167 70.95 -12.15 46.99
N ARG A 168 71.52 -12.38 48.18
CA ARG A 168 71.93 -11.34 49.14
C ARG A 168 73.29 -10.77 48.76
N ARG A 169 73.38 -9.44 48.70
CA ARG A 169 74.59 -8.67 49.02
C ARG A 169 74.14 -7.42 49.81
N PRO A 170 74.74 -7.11 50.96
CA PRO A 170 74.28 -6.02 51.82
C PRO A 170 75.03 -4.70 51.57
N GLU A 171 74.41 -3.62 52.07
CA GLU A 171 74.97 -2.31 52.47
C GLU A 171 75.36 -1.34 51.33
N GLN A 172 74.97 -0.05 51.33
CA GLN A 172 74.81 0.93 52.42
C GLN A 172 73.97 2.17 51.97
N GLU A 173 73.41 2.87 52.98
CA GLU A 173 73.06 4.32 53.08
C GLU A 173 71.89 4.89 52.24
N ALA A 174 70.76 5.24 52.88
CA ALA A 174 70.41 6.55 53.49
C ALA A 174 69.88 7.52 52.38
N VAL A 175 68.70 8.15 52.42
CA VAL A 175 68.02 8.98 53.42
C VAL A 175 66.59 9.31 52.91
N GLU A 176 65.65 9.52 53.84
CA GLU A 176 64.36 10.27 53.79
C GLU A 176 63.08 9.77 53.08
N GLU A 177 62.05 9.76 53.94
CA GLU A 177 60.58 9.65 53.83
C GLU A 177 59.92 10.98 53.31
N PRO A 178 58.59 11.12 53.15
CA PRO A 178 57.66 10.40 52.27
C PRO A 178 56.65 11.34 51.56
N ASP A 179 55.63 10.72 50.95
CA ASP A 179 54.21 11.17 50.95
C ASP A 179 53.76 12.21 49.91
N ASP A 180 52.92 11.79 48.96
CA ASP A 180 51.48 12.15 49.01
C ASP A 180 50.68 11.38 47.94
N THR A 181 49.91 10.41 48.43
CA THR A 181 48.52 10.07 48.09
C THR A 181 47.97 10.42 46.70
N ARG A 182 47.77 9.36 45.91
CA ARG A 182 46.75 9.29 44.85
C ARG A 182 45.46 8.74 45.44
N VAL A 183 44.43 9.57 45.66
CA VAL A 183 43.05 9.09 45.83
C VAL A 183 42.05 10.10 45.27
N HIS A 184 41.40 9.77 44.15
CA HIS A 184 39.94 9.67 44.17
C HIS A 184 39.43 8.81 43.01
N ARG A 185 38.81 7.70 43.40
CA ARG A 185 37.94 6.83 42.61
C ARG A 185 36.51 7.25 42.92
N THR A 186 35.65 7.41 41.92
CA THR A 186 34.21 7.10 42.04
C THR A 186 33.60 6.88 40.66
N PRO A 187 32.92 5.74 40.41
CA PRO A 187 31.93 5.62 39.36
C PRO A 187 30.55 6.01 39.92
N SER A 188 29.73 6.73 39.15
CA SER A 188 28.32 6.94 39.51
C SER A 188 27.38 6.55 38.38
N HIS A 189 26.39 5.78 38.81
CA HIS A 189 25.28 5.13 38.15
C HIS A 189 24.15 6.13 37.82
N GLY A 190 23.22 5.71 36.94
CA GLY A 190 21.90 6.32 36.75
C GLY A 190 21.53 6.42 35.27
N GLY A 191 20.51 5.78 34.69
CA GLY A 191 19.38 5.05 35.28
C GLY A 191 18.18 5.95 35.56
N HIS A 192 17.39 6.32 34.54
CA HIS A 192 15.91 6.32 34.54
C HIS A 192 15.32 6.78 33.19
N PRO A 193 14.26 6.13 32.68
CA PRO A 193 13.34 6.73 31.73
C PRO A 193 12.10 7.29 32.47
N GLY A 194 11.51 8.33 31.89
CA GLY A 194 10.18 8.86 32.17
C GLY A 194 9.50 9.18 30.85
#